data_AF-A0A379FP86-F1
#
_entry.id   AF-A0A379FP86-F1
#
_cell.length_a   1.000
_cell.length_b   1.000
_cell.length_c   1.000
_cell.angle_alpha   90.00
_cell.angle_beta   90.00
_cell.angle_gamma   90.00
#
_symmetry.space_group_name_H-M   'P 1'
#
loop_
_entity.id
_entity.type
_entity.pdbx_description
1 polymer ?
#
loop_
_entity_poly.entity_id
_entity_poly.type
_entity_poly.pdbx_seq_one_letter_code
_entity_poly.pdbx_strand_id
1 'polypeptide(L)'
;MNSALYERYQQAKTENKAKYARDLAAYLNVSEAQLLHSRVGHDKAVRLNVDAPTLLTELATVGKVKAITRNEYVVHEQVGRYDNATFSPHGGLILNPRALDLRMFFSHWDAIFALTEDSKHGERHSIQFFDKQGDALHKVYTTDETDMAAWQALIEKYATQDNPELIHEAAAPFTSQPVSEELKQQLEQEWRNMTDVHQFFVLLKKNNLSRQQVFAAVSDDLAWKVPNDSFNQLINTAFKDQNEIMIFVGNRGCVANFHW
;
A
#
# COMPACT_ATOMS: atom_id res chain seq x y z
N MET A 1 -2.78 -4.88 -26.50
CA MET A 1 -3.21 -6.05 -25.69
C MET A 1 -2.11 -7.09 -25.73
N ASN A 2 -1.50 -7.42 -24.59
CA ASN A 2 -0.45 -8.44 -24.50
C ASN A 2 -1.09 -9.83 -24.27
N SER A 3 -1.76 -10.38 -25.32
CA SER A 3 -2.50 -11.66 -25.26
C SER A 3 -1.65 -12.80 -24.70
N ALA A 4 -0.36 -12.82 -25.03
CA ALA A 4 0.58 -13.84 -24.58
C ALA A 4 0.78 -13.86 -23.06
N LEU A 5 0.77 -12.69 -22.39
CA LEU A 5 0.89 -12.63 -20.92
C LEU A 5 -0.39 -13.14 -20.25
N TYR A 6 -1.56 -12.80 -20.78
CA TYR A 6 -2.84 -13.27 -20.25
C TYR A 6 -2.97 -14.79 -20.35
N GLU A 7 -2.60 -15.39 -21.48
CA GLU A 7 -2.61 -16.85 -21.68
C GLU A 7 -1.67 -17.55 -20.68
N ARG A 8 -0.45 -17.04 -20.51
CA ARG A 8 0.49 -17.55 -19.51
C ARG A 8 -0.05 -17.44 -18.08
N TYR A 9 -0.75 -16.36 -17.77
CA TYR A 9 -1.44 -16.18 -16.49
C TYR A 9 -2.52 -17.24 -16.28
N GLN A 10 -3.38 -17.46 -17.26
CA GLN A 10 -4.45 -18.46 -17.17
C GLN A 10 -3.89 -19.87 -16.98
N GLN A 11 -2.82 -20.21 -17.69
CA GLN A 11 -2.11 -21.46 -17.49
C GLN A 11 -1.54 -21.58 -16.06
N ALA A 12 -0.81 -20.57 -15.59
CA ALA A 12 -0.22 -20.58 -14.25
C ALA A 12 -1.28 -20.66 -13.13
N LYS A 13 -2.45 -20.04 -13.33
CA LYS A 13 -3.60 -20.11 -12.42
C LYS A 13 -4.21 -21.52 -12.41
N THR A 14 -4.40 -22.14 -13.58
CA THR A 14 -4.94 -23.50 -13.71
C THR A 14 -4.01 -24.55 -13.10
N GLU A 15 -2.71 -24.37 -13.28
CA GLU A 15 -1.67 -25.23 -12.68
C GLU A 15 -1.41 -24.91 -11.19
N ASN A 16 -2.16 -23.96 -10.60
CA ASN A 16 -2.07 -23.55 -9.20
C ASN A 16 -0.63 -23.21 -8.76
N LYS A 17 0.14 -22.52 -9.62
CA LYS A 17 1.55 -22.17 -9.36
C LYS A 17 1.73 -21.25 -8.16
N ALA A 18 0.72 -20.43 -7.88
CA ALA A 18 0.68 -19.56 -6.72
C ALA A 18 -0.77 -19.22 -6.36
N LYS A 19 -1.01 -18.90 -5.09
CA LYS A 19 -2.36 -18.59 -4.59
C LYS A 19 -2.78 -17.15 -4.86
N TYR A 20 -1.84 -16.20 -4.80
CA TYR A 20 -2.13 -14.77 -4.89
C TYR A 20 -1.59 -14.16 -6.18
N ALA A 21 -2.25 -13.11 -6.67
CA ALA A 21 -1.87 -12.41 -7.91
C ALA A 21 -0.42 -11.90 -7.89
N ARG A 22 0.05 -11.36 -6.75
CA ARG A 22 1.46 -10.97 -6.55
C ARG A 22 2.43 -12.12 -6.81
N ASP A 23 2.15 -13.29 -6.25
CA ASP A 23 3.05 -14.45 -6.35
C ASP A 23 3.02 -15.03 -7.78
N LEU A 24 1.85 -14.99 -8.43
CA LEU A 24 1.73 -15.33 -9.85
C LEU A 24 2.50 -14.34 -10.74
N ALA A 25 2.44 -13.04 -10.44
CA ALA A 25 3.21 -12.03 -11.16
C ALA A 25 4.71 -12.29 -11.04
N ALA A 26 5.19 -12.57 -9.82
CA ALA A 26 6.58 -12.96 -9.57
C ALA A 26 6.97 -14.24 -10.33
N TYR A 27 6.13 -15.28 -10.31
CA TYR A 27 6.34 -16.51 -11.08
C TYR A 27 6.44 -16.25 -12.60
N LEU A 28 5.66 -15.30 -13.11
CA LEU A 28 5.65 -14.90 -14.51
C LEU A 28 6.72 -13.88 -14.86
N ASN A 29 7.55 -13.46 -13.90
CA ASN A 29 8.58 -12.43 -14.06
C ASN A 29 8.02 -11.10 -14.60
N VAL A 30 6.87 -10.68 -14.06
CA VAL A 30 6.21 -9.40 -14.34
C VAL A 30 5.76 -8.74 -13.03
N SER A 31 5.48 -7.45 -13.07
CA SER A 31 4.84 -6.77 -11.93
C SER A 31 3.37 -7.17 -11.76
N GLU A 32 2.80 -6.93 -10.58
CA GLU A 32 1.38 -7.16 -10.33
C GLU A 32 0.48 -6.25 -11.18
N ALA A 33 0.91 -5.02 -11.44
CA ALA A 33 0.20 -4.09 -12.32
C ALA A 33 0.19 -4.58 -13.78
N GLN A 34 1.31 -5.08 -14.30
CA GLN A 34 1.38 -5.66 -15.65
C GLN A 34 0.51 -6.91 -15.78
N LEU A 35 0.49 -7.74 -14.73
CA LEU A 35 -0.42 -8.88 -14.69
C LEU A 35 -1.87 -8.42 -14.79
N LEU A 36 -2.28 -7.41 -14.01
CA LEU A 36 -3.65 -6.89 -14.05
C LEU A 36 -3.97 -6.14 -15.35
N HIS A 37 -3.01 -5.40 -15.90
CA HIS A 37 -3.10 -4.75 -17.21
C HIS A 37 -3.39 -5.76 -18.32
N SER A 38 -2.74 -6.93 -18.29
CA SER A 38 -2.95 -7.99 -19.28
C SER A 38 -4.36 -8.60 -19.24
N ARG A 39 -5.08 -8.43 -18.12
CA ARG A 39 -6.43 -8.98 -17.92
C ARG A 39 -7.53 -8.08 -18.47
N VAL A 40 -7.24 -6.78 -18.65
CA VAL A 40 -8.20 -5.82 -19.21
C VAL A 40 -8.62 -6.25 -20.62
N GLY A 41 -9.92 -6.37 -20.83
CA GLY A 41 -10.51 -6.82 -22.10
C GLY A 41 -10.59 -8.35 -22.26
N HIS A 42 -10.06 -9.13 -21.32
CA HIS A 42 -10.13 -10.60 -21.36
C HIS A 42 -10.96 -11.19 -20.22
N ASP A 43 -10.86 -10.65 -19.01
CA ASP A 43 -11.77 -10.94 -17.91
C ASP A 43 -12.44 -9.65 -17.40
N LYS A 44 -13.17 -9.71 -16.27
CA LYS A 44 -13.87 -8.56 -15.69
C LYS A 44 -12.90 -7.56 -15.01
N ALA A 45 -11.74 -7.32 -15.60
CA ALA A 45 -10.79 -6.26 -15.25
C ALA A 45 -11.03 -5.02 -16.14
N VAL A 46 -11.06 -3.85 -15.51
CA VAL A 46 -11.36 -2.57 -16.15
C VAL A 46 -10.32 -1.55 -15.73
N ARG A 47 -9.73 -0.83 -16.69
CA ARG A 47 -8.87 0.32 -16.42
C ARG A 47 -9.74 1.50 -15.96
N LEU A 48 -9.35 2.18 -14.89
CA LEU A 48 -10.02 3.39 -14.43
C LEU A 48 -9.20 4.62 -14.82
N ASN A 49 -9.83 5.59 -15.48
CA ASN A 49 -9.24 6.87 -15.89
C ASN A 49 -9.63 7.97 -14.90
N VAL A 50 -8.91 8.00 -13.78
CA VAL A 50 -9.11 8.95 -12.68
C VAL A 50 -7.84 9.03 -11.85
N ASP A 51 -7.55 10.19 -11.25
CA ASP A 51 -6.47 10.29 -10.28
C ASP A 51 -6.87 9.67 -8.93
N ALA A 52 -5.89 9.16 -8.19
CA ALA A 52 -6.14 8.50 -6.91
C ALA A 52 -6.85 9.39 -5.87
N PRO A 53 -6.46 10.66 -5.63
CA PRO A 53 -7.19 11.56 -4.74
C PRO A 53 -8.68 11.68 -5.08
N THR A 54 -9.03 11.89 -6.35
CA THR A 54 -10.42 11.98 -6.78
C THR A 54 -11.18 10.69 -6.48
N LEU A 55 -10.64 9.53 -6.88
CA LEU A 55 -11.30 8.24 -6.65
C LEU A 55 -11.46 7.90 -5.15
N LEU A 56 -10.44 8.18 -4.35
CA LEU A 56 -10.48 7.96 -2.89
C LEU A 56 -11.52 8.86 -2.21
N THR A 57 -11.74 10.07 -2.71
CA THR A 57 -12.82 10.95 -2.22
C THR A 57 -14.18 10.34 -2.53
N GLU A 58 -14.38 9.83 -3.74
CA GLU A 58 -15.66 9.26 -4.16
C GLU A 58 -15.96 7.90 -3.52
N LEU A 59 -14.93 7.17 -3.07
CA LEU A 59 -15.09 5.96 -2.27
C LEU A 59 -15.81 6.21 -0.93
N ALA A 60 -15.93 7.45 -0.45
CA ALA A 60 -16.78 7.76 0.72
C ALA A 60 -18.26 7.37 0.47
N THR A 61 -18.70 7.37 -0.78
CA THR A 61 -20.10 7.12 -1.17
C THR A 61 -20.49 5.64 -1.14
N VAL A 62 -19.52 4.71 -1.24
CA VAL A 62 -19.81 3.27 -1.39
C VAL A 62 -20.05 2.56 -0.06
N GLY A 63 -19.97 3.28 1.06
CA GLY A 63 -20.20 2.71 2.37
C GLY A 63 -19.01 1.95 2.95
N LYS A 64 -19.27 0.82 3.62
CA LYS A 64 -18.21 0.03 4.25
C LYS A 64 -17.54 -0.89 3.24
N VAL A 65 -16.23 -0.92 3.28
CA VAL A 65 -15.36 -1.70 2.40
C VAL A 65 -14.19 -2.24 3.20
N LYS A 66 -13.49 -3.22 2.65
CA LYS A 66 -12.23 -3.73 3.20
C LYS A 66 -11.06 -3.10 2.46
N ALA A 67 -10.26 -2.32 3.17
CA ALA A 67 -9.01 -1.77 2.71
C ALA A 67 -7.85 -2.74 2.99
N ILE A 68 -6.97 -2.93 2.01
CA ILE A 68 -5.79 -3.78 2.13
C ILE A 68 -4.55 -3.00 1.72
N THR A 69 -3.62 -2.86 2.66
CA THR A 69 -2.27 -2.30 2.42
C THR A 69 -1.24 -3.32 2.86
N ARG A 70 -0.19 -3.51 2.07
CA ARG A 70 0.84 -4.51 2.37
C ARG A 70 2.22 -4.05 1.97
N ASN A 71 3.21 -4.73 2.51
CA ASN A 71 4.55 -4.82 1.93
C ASN A 71 4.89 -6.29 1.62
N GLU A 72 6.17 -6.60 1.49
CA GLU A 72 6.63 -7.97 1.25
C GLU A 72 6.36 -8.90 2.44
N TYR A 73 6.44 -8.36 3.65
CA TYR A 73 6.48 -9.14 4.89
C TYR A 73 5.15 -9.18 5.64
N VAL A 74 4.34 -8.12 5.52
CA VAL A 74 3.10 -7.94 6.29
C VAL A 74 1.96 -7.49 5.37
N VAL A 75 0.79 -8.08 5.59
CA VAL A 75 -0.49 -7.66 5.00
C VAL A 75 -1.37 -7.10 6.10
N HIS A 76 -1.92 -5.91 5.87
CA HIS A 76 -2.85 -5.24 6.78
C HIS A 76 -4.21 -5.14 6.10
N GLU A 77 -5.24 -5.72 6.71
CA GLU A 77 -6.63 -5.63 6.26
C GLU A 77 -7.46 -4.87 7.29
N GLN A 78 -8.22 -3.87 6.86
CA GLN A 78 -9.10 -3.09 7.73
C GLN A 78 -10.45 -2.88 7.07
N VAL A 79 -11.53 -3.18 7.79
CA VAL A 79 -12.89 -2.81 7.35
C VAL A 79 -13.21 -1.40 7.85
N GLY A 80 -13.74 -0.55 6.98
CA GLY A 80 -14.07 0.83 7.31
C GLY A 80 -14.68 1.58 6.14
N ARG A 81 -14.74 2.91 6.26
CA ARG A 81 -15.28 3.83 5.25
C ARG A 81 -14.19 4.81 4.84
N TYR A 82 -14.22 5.29 3.60
CA TYR A 82 -13.29 6.30 3.08
C TYR A 82 -13.74 7.73 3.46
N ASP A 83 -14.16 7.92 4.71
CA ASP A 83 -14.63 9.21 5.23
C ASP A 83 -13.45 10.06 5.74
N ASN A 84 -13.67 11.36 5.96
CA ASN A 84 -12.68 12.28 6.54
C ASN A 84 -11.37 12.38 5.74
N ALA A 85 -11.49 12.36 4.41
CA ALA A 85 -10.37 12.53 3.49
C ALA A 85 -9.87 13.99 3.47
N THR A 86 -8.56 14.18 3.70
CA THR A 86 -7.86 15.45 3.51
C THR A 86 -6.68 15.24 2.57
N PHE A 87 -6.72 15.84 1.39
CA PHE A 87 -5.68 15.67 0.37
C PHE A 87 -4.96 16.99 0.08
N SER A 88 -3.67 16.87 -0.21
CA SER A 88 -2.78 17.95 -0.61
C SER A 88 -1.88 17.50 -1.76
N PRO A 89 -1.18 18.41 -2.46
CA PRO A 89 -0.22 18.04 -3.49
C PRO A 89 0.92 17.13 -2.99
N HIS A 90 1.22 17.13 -1.69
CA HIS A 90 2.33 16.38 -1.11
C HIS A 90 1.92 15.02 -0.53
N GLY A 91 0.62 14.74 -0.42
CA GLY A 91 0.11 13.52 0.18
C GLY A 91 -1.34 13.63 0.64
N GLY A 92 -1.86 12.52 1.13
CA GLY A 92 -3.24 12.39 1.55
C GLY A 92 -3.39 11.71 2.91
N LEU A 93 -4.49 12.05 3.55
CA LEU A 93 -4.90 11.55 4.85
C LEU A 93 -6.35 11.08 4.76
N ILE A 94 -6.62 9.88 5.25
CA ILE A 94 -7.97 9.45 5.63
C ILE A 94 -7.89 9.18 7.12
N LEU A 95 -8.58 9.99 7.94
CA LEU A 95 -8.44 9.96 9.38
C LEU A 95 -9.73 9.51 10.05
N ASN A 96 -9.86 8.20 10.25
CA ASN A 96 -10.93 7.62 11.05
C ASN A 96 -10.30 6.84 12.22
N PRO A 97 -10.09 7.47 13.38
CA PRO A 97 -9.52 6.81 14.54
C PRO A 97 -10.29 5.52 14.88
N ARG A 98 -9.58 4.43 15.17
CA ARG A 98 -10.13 3.08 15.42
C ARG A 98 -10.88 2.44 14.24
N ALA A 99 -10.80 3.03 13.06
CA ALA A 99 -11.34 2.48 11.83
C ALA A 99 -10.28 2.62 10.71
N LEU A 100 -10.70 3.03 9.52
CA LEU A 100 -9.78 3.20 8.39
C LEU A 100 -8.93 4.46 8.56
N ASP A 101 -7.67 4.29 8.95
CA ASP A 101 -6.68 5.37 9.07
C ASP A 101 -5.53 5.15 8.09
N LEU A 102 -5.39 6.04 7.10
CA LEU A 102 -4.43 5.93 6.02
C LEU A 102 -3.59 7.21 5.88
N ARG A 103 -2.29 7.04 5.64
CA ARG A 103 -1.40 8.09 5.11
C ARG A 103 -0.97 7.69 3.70
N MET A 104 -1.04 8.61 2.75
CA MET A 104 -0.81 8.33 1.34
C MET A 104 0.17 9.32 0.72
N PHE A 105 1.03 8.83 -0.15
CA PHE A 105 2.07 9.59 -0.84
C PHE A 105 1.85 9.51 -2.35
N PHE A 106 0.99 10.39 -2.87
CA PHE A 106 0.47 10.30 -4.25
C PHE A 106 1.52 10.40 -5.35
N SER A 107 2.73 10.90 -5.06
CA SER A 107 3.85 10.92 -6.02
C SER A 107 4.27 9.54 -6.53
N HIS A 108 3.91 8.48 -5.80
CA HIS A 108 4.20 7.09 -6.19
C HIS A 108 3.06 6.43 -6.98
N TRP A 109 1.83 6.95 -6.93
CA TRP A 109 0.64 6.30 -7.47
C TRP A 109 0.58 6.51 -8.99
N ASP A 110 0.21 5.48 -9.74
CA ASP A 110 0.23 5.51 -11.21
C ASP A 110 -1.04 4.92 -11.83
N ALA A 111 -1.25 3.61 -11.69
CA ALA A 111 -2.33 2.91 -12.37
C ALA A 111 -3.43 2.44 -11.41
N ILE A 112 -4.68 2.50 -11.87
CA ILE A 112 -5.86 2.09 -11.12
C ILE A 112 -6.71 1.17 -11.97
N PHE A 113 -7.11 0.03 -11.39
CA PHE A 113 -7.95 -0.95 -12.05
C PHE A 113 -9.09 -1.37 -11.14
N ALA A 114 -10.26 -1.58 -11.72
CA ALA A 114 -11.33 -2.36 -11.10
C ALA A 114 -11.21 -3.81 -11.54
N LEU A 115 -11.54 -4.74 -10.65
CA LEU A 115 -11.54 -6.16 -10.94
C LEU A 115 -12.74 -6.84 -10.29
N THR A 116 -13.44 -7.65 -11.07
CA THR A 116 -14.38 -8.66 -10.57
C THR A 116 -13.79 -10.05 -10.83
N GLU A 117 -13.71 -10.88 -9.80
CA GLU A 117 -13.15 -12.22 -9.91
C GLU A 117 -13.99 -13.26 -9.16
N ASP A 118 -14.15 -14.45 -9.76
CA ASP A 118 -14.80 -15.57 -9.09
C ASP A 118 -13.93 -16.07 -7.93
N SER A 119 -14.56 -16.26 -6.78
CA SER A 119 -13.94 -16.89 -5.62
C SER A 119 -14.79 -18.05 -5.11
N LYS A 120 -14.23 -18.86 -4.20
CA LYS A 120 -14.96 -19.94 -3.53
C LYS A 120 -16.21 -19.48 -2.78
N HIS A 121 -16.31 -18.19 -2.49
CA HIS A 121 -17.40 -17.57 -1.72
C HIS A 121 -18.26 -16.63 -2.59
N GLY A 122 -18.21 -16.78 -3.92
CA GLY A 122 -18.89 -15.88 -4.86
C GLY A 122 -17.96 -14.87 -5.50
N GLU A 123 -18.53 -13.94 -6.27
CA GLU A 123 -17.79 -12.88 -6.93
C GLU A 123 -17.15 -11.93 -5.90
N ARG A 124 -15.91 -11.52 -6.17
CA ARG A 124 -15.21 -10.49 -5.40
C ARG A 124 -14.98 -9.29 -6.30
N HIS A 125 -15.43 -8.12 -5.86
CA HIS A 125 -15.17 -6.86 -6.54
C HIS A 125 -14.09 -6.08 -5.79
N SER A 126 -13.15 -5.52 -6.53
CA SER A 126 -12.07 -4.71 -5.98
C SER A 126 -11.67 -3.54 -6.88
N ILE A 127 -11.14 -2.49 -6.26
CA ILE A 127 -10.35 -1.44 -6.90
C ILE A 127 -8.91 -1.60 -6.41
N GLN A 128 -7.94 -1.60 -7.31
CA GLN A 128 -6.54 -1.85 -7.01
C GLN A 128 -5.67 -0.73 -7.57
N PHE A 129 -4.82 -0.18 -6.71
CA PHE A 129 -3.92 0.94 -6.99
C PHE A 129 -2.48 0.44 -7.03
N PHE A 130 -1.75 0.84 -8.07
CA PHE A 130 -0.37 0.44 -8.30
C PHE A 130 0.53 1.65 -8.42
N ASP A 131 1.81 1.45 -8.07
CA ASP A 131 2.83 2.47 -8.27
C ASP A 131 3.49 2.39 -9.63
N LYS A 132 4.40 3.33 -9.85
CA LYS A 132 5.21 3.46 -11.06
C LYS A 132 6.20 2.31 -11.30
N GLN A 133 6.41 1.40 -10.36
CA GLN A 133 7.18 0.17 -10.60
C GLN A 133 6.26 -1.03 -10.91
N GLY A 134 4.94 -0.84 -10.78
CA GLY A 134 3.92 -1.86 -10.93
C GLY A 134 3.64 -2.67 -9.66
N ASP A 135 4.12 -2.23 -8.48
CA ASP A 135 3.81 -2.87 -7.21
C ASP A 135 2.45 -2.37 -6.68
N ALA A 136 1.69 -3.26 -6.01
CA ALA A 136 0.43 -2.87 -5.39
C ALA A 136 0.66 -1.94 -4.19
N LEU A 137 0.06 -0.75 -4.24
CA LEU A 137 0.06 0.23 -3.16
C LEU A 137 -1.09 0.01 -2.19
N HIS A 138 -2.29 -0.16 -2.72
CA HIS A 138 -3.51 -0.22 -1.95
C HIS A 138 -4.60 -0.96 -2.71
N LYS A 139 -5.49 -1.67 -2.00
CA LYS A 139 -6.64 -2.34 -2.60
C LYS A 139 -7.88 -2.11 -1.76
N VAL A 140 -9.01 -1.95 -2.42
CA VAL A 140 -10.34 -1.78 -1.81
C VAL A 140 -11.19 -2.92 -2.28
N TYR A 141 -11.69 -3.73 -1.35
CA TYR A 141 -12.59 -4.83 -1.63
C TYR A 141 -13.98 -4.50 -1.09
N THR A 142 -14.98 -4.88 -1.87
CA THR A 142 -16.38 -4.87 -1.42
C THR A 142 -16.59 -5.83 -0.25
N THR A 143 -17.62 -5.55 0.54
CA THR A 143 -18.11 -6.36 1.65
C THR A 143 -19.63 -6.46 1.55
N ASP A 144 -20.26 -7.27 2.40
CA ASP A 144 -21.72 -7.37 2.46
C ASP A 144 -22.41 -6.04 2.83
N GLU A 145 -21.65 -5.09 3.41
CA GLU A 145 -22.12 -3.76 3.79
C GLU A 145 -21.78 -2.66 2.77
N THR A 146 -21.22 -3.02 1.60
CA THR A 146 -20.95 -2.07 0.53
C THR A 146 -22.22 -1.73 -0.23
N ASP A 147 -22.45 -0.44 -0.49
CA ASP A 147 -23.49 0.00 -1.42
C ASP A 147 -23.05 -0.36 -2.86
N MET A 148 -23.55 -1.49 -3.34
CA MET A 148 -23.19 -2.02 -4.65
C MET A 148 -23.70 -1.16 -5.81
N ALA A 149 -24.77 -0.38 -5.62
CA ALA A 149 -25.26 0.53 -6.66
C ALA A 149 -24.29 1.73 -6.79
N ALA A 150 -23.87 2.31 -5.67
CA ALA A 150 -22.85 3.36 -5.66
C ALA A 150 -21.50 2.84 -6.19
N TRP A 151 -21.10 1.62 -5.80
CA TRP A 151 -19.89 0.98 -6.30
C TRP A 151 -19.90 0.82 -7.83
N GLN A 152 -20.98 0.27 -8.40
CA GLN A 152 -21.10 0.07 -9.84
C GLN A 152 -21.10 1.40 -10.59
N ALA A 153 -21.86 2.40 -10.11
CA ALA A 153 -21.88 3.73 -10.69
C ALA A 153 -20.49 4.39 -10.68
N LEU A 154 -19.71 4.19 -9.61
CA LEU A 154 -18.33 4.68 -9.50
C LEU A 154 -17.40 4.04 -10.53
N ILE A 155 -17.49 2.71 -10.70
CA ILE A 155 -16.69 2.00 -11.71
C ILE A 155 -17.08 2.46 -13.12
N GLU A 156 -18.38 2.52 -13.44
CA GLU A 156 -18.87 2.93 -14.75
C GLU A 156 -18.45 4.35 -15.12
N LYS A 157 -18.48 5.27 -14.15
CA LYS A 157 -18.08 6.66 -14.33
C LYS A 157 -16.63 6.82 -14.79
N TYR A 158 -15.73 5.98 -14.28
CA TYR A 158 -14.29 6.09 -14.54
C TYR A 158 -13.75 5.00 -15.47
N ALA A 159 -14.56 4.03 -15.86
CA ALA A 159 -14.18 2.99 -16.80
C ALA A 159 -13.72 3.61 -18.12
N THR A 160 -12.61 3.10 -18.65
CA THR A 160 -12.10 3.49 -19.97
C THR A 160 -11.79 2.26 -20.82
N GLN A 161 -12.00 2.38 -22.13
CA GLN A 161 -11.51 1.40 -23.11
C GLN A 161 -10.03 1.59 -23.41
N ASP A 162 -9.50 2.79 -23.17
CA ASP A 162 -8.09 3.06 -23.33
C ASP A 162 -7.30 2.43 -22.17
N ASN A 163 -6.38 1.51 -22.53
CA ASN A 163 -5.51 0.85 -21.58
C ASN A 163 -4.06 0.98 -22.06
N PRO A 164 -3.48 2.20 -21.95
CA PRO A 164 -2.13 2.46 -22.43
C PRO A 164 -1.12 1.56 -21.70
N GLU A 165 0.00 1.30 -22.35
CA GLU A 165 1.10 0.54 -21.76
C GLU A 165 1.57 1.20 -20.46
N LEU A 166 1.87 0.37 -19.45
CA LEU A 166 2.39 0.86 -18.18
C LEU A 166 3.88 1.20 -18.34
N ILE A 167 4.21 2.46 -18.13
CA ILE A 167 5.60 2.94 -18.19
C ILE A 167 6.20 2.78 -16.80
N HIS A 168 7.03 1.74 -16.63
CA HIS A 168 7.66 1.51 -15.34
C HIS A 168 8.92 2.36 -15.15
N GLU A 169 8.99 3.02 -14.00
CA GLU A 169 10.22 3.64 -13.50
C GLU A 169 11.05 2.59 -12.76
N ALA A 170 12.30 2.39 -13.19
CA ALA A 170 13.23 1.52 -12.47
C ALA A 170 13.44 2.04 -11.05
N ALA A 171 13.36 1.15 -10.05
CA ALA A 171 13.70 1.51 -8.68
C ALA A 171 15.19 1.86 -8.60
N ALA A 172 15.50 3.01 -8.03
CA ALA A 172 16.88 3.37 -7.74
C ALA A 172 17.45 2.37 -6.70
N PRO A 173 18.59 1.71 -6.98
CA PRO A 173 19.18 0.79 -6.03
C PRO A 173 19.60 1.57 -4.78
N PHE A 174 19.15 1.11 -3.62
CA PHE A 174 19.62 1.65 -2.35
C PHE A 174 21.07 1.21 -2.12
N THR A 175 21.96 2.16 -1.84
CA THR A 175 23.34 1.87 -1.45
C THR A 175 23.59 2.47 -0.07
N SER A 176 23.99 1.63 0.89
CA SER A 176 24.34 2.09 2.23
C SER A 176 25.73 2.71 2.20
N GLN A 177 25.81 4.03 2.30
CA GLN A 177 27.07 4.72 2.55
C GLN A 177 27.39 4.71 4.05
N PRO A 178 28.66 4.57 4.47
CA PRO A 178 29.07 4.78 5.86
C PRO A 178 28.67 6.18 6.35
N VAL A 179 28.22 6.28 7.60
CA VAL A 179 27.87 7.54 8.25
C VAL A 179 29.11 8.05 9.01
N SER A 180 29.60 9.26 8.70
CA SER A 180 30.77 9.85 9.38
C SER A 180 30.46 10.22 10.84
N GLU A 181 31.50 10.37 11.67
CA GLU A 181 31.31 10.75 13.08
C GLU A 181 30.67 12.14 13.23
N GLU A 182 31.01 13.09 12.34
CA GLU A 182 30.39 14.42 12.32
C GLU A 182 28.89 14.31 12.00
N LEU A 183 28.53 13.45 11.04
CA LEU A 183 27.14 13.23 10.68
C LEU A 183 26.38 12.51 11.79
N LYS A 184 27.00 11.57 12.53
CA LYS A 184 26.39 10.95 13.72
C LYS A 184 26.02 11.99 14.77
N GLN A 185 26.95 12.88 15.11
CA GLN A 185 26.70 13.96 16.07
C GLN A 185 25.58 14.90 15.60
N GLN A 186 25.57 15.26 14.31
CA GLN A 186 24.51 16.06 13.71
C GLN A 186 23.16 15.35 13.79
N LEU A 187 23.08 14.08 13.39
CA LEU A 187 21.84 13.30 13.40
C LEU A 187 21.27 13.17 14.81
N GLU A 188 22.12 12.97 15.82
CA GLU A 188 21.69 12.90 17.21
C GLU A 188 21.09 14.23 17.68
N GLN A 189 21.77 15.35 17.42
CA GLN A 189 21.28 16.67 17.79
C GLN A 189 19.97 17.03 17.07
N GLU A 190 19.88 16.72 15.77
CA GLU A 190 18.67 16.91 14.97
C GLU A 190 17.51 16.07 15.51
N TRP A 191 17.75 14.79 15.85
CA TRP A 191 16.74 13.91 16.42
C TRP A 191 16.23 14.44 17.76
N ARG A 192 17.13 14.80 18.68
CA ARG A 192 16.75 15.31 20.03
C ARG A 192 15.99 16.63 19.97
N ASN A 193 16.20 17.42 18.92
CA ASN A 193 15.49 18.68 18.69
C ASN A 193 14.14 18.50 17.97
N MET A 194 13.77 17.29 17.55
CA MET A 194 12.48 17.06 16.91
C MET A 194 11.34 17.33 17.90
N THR A 195 10.35 18.09 17.44
CA THR A 195 9.12 18.38 18.18
C THR A 195 7.91 17.59 17.67
N ASP A 196 8.07 16.92 16.52
CA ASP A 196 7.03 16.14 15.87
C ASP A 196 7.65 14.92 15.17
N VAL A 197 7.06 13.73 15.33
CA VAL A 197 7.55 12.47 14.75
C VAL A 197 7.64 12.50 13.22
N HIS A 198 6.82 13.31 12.55
CA HIS A 198 6.82 13.46 11.09
C HIS A 198 8.08 14.20 10.60
N GLN A 199 8.78 14.95 11.47
CA GLN A 199 10.08 15.56 11.14
C GLN A 199 11.16 14.51 10.87
N PHE A 200 11.00 13.28 11.39
CA PHE A 200 11.95 12.19 11.13
C PHE A 200 12.07 11.88 9.63
N PHE A 201 10.99 11.97 8.86
CA PHE A 201 11.04 11.79 7.40
C PHE A 201 11.88 12.86 6.71
N VAL A 202 11.83 14.09 7.20
CA VAL A 202 12.65 15.20 6.69
C VAL A 202 14.13 14.93 6.99
N LEU A 203 14.44 14.47 8.21
CA LEU A 203 15.80 14.09 8.61
C LEU A 203 16.37 12.99 7.71
N LEU A 204 15.61 11.93 7.41
CA LEU A 204 16.05 10.86 6.50
C LEU A 204 16.34 11.41 5.09
N LYS A 205 15.42 12.20 4.52
CA LYS A 205 15.52 12.72 3.16
C LYS A 205 16.67 13.72 3.01
N LYS A 206 16.83 14.63 3.98
CA LYS A 206 17.89 15.65 4.01
C LYS A 206 19.28 15.00 3.95
N ASN A 207 19.46 13.91 4.69
CA ASN A 207 20.75 13.23 4.82
C ASN A 207 20.92 12.06 3.83
N ASN A 208 19.88 11.75 3.03
CA ASN A 208 19.85 10.60 2.12
C ASN A 208 20.21 9.27 2.82
N LEU A 209 19.65 9.05 4.01
CA LEU A 209 19.88 7.86 4.83
C LEU A 209 18.62 7.02 4.98
N SER A 210 18.82 5.71 5.08
CA SER A 210 17.78 4.79 5.55
C SER A 210 17.52 4.93 7.04
N ARG A 211 16.35 4.48 7.50
CA ARG A 211 16.02 4.40 8.94
C ARG A 211 17.08 3.62 9.72
N GLN A 212 17.51 2.47 9.19
CA GLN A 212 18.49 1.62 9.86
C GLN A 212 19.87 2.28 9.98
N GLN A 213 20.30 3.06 8.99
CA GLN A 213 21.54 3.84 9.10
C GLN A 213 21.44 4.90 10.19
N VAL A 214 20.31 5.61 10.28
CA VAL A 214 20.13 6.61 11.35
C VAL A 214 20.04 5.95 12.71
N PHE A 215 19.31 4.84 12.86
CA PHE A 215 19.22 4.09 14.12
C PHE A 215 20.59 3.57 14.58
N ALA A 216 21.44 3.13 13.65
CA ALA A 216 22.80 2.68 13.99
C ALA A 216 23.80 3.84 14.23
N ALA A 217 23.43 5.07 13.87
CA ALA A 217 24.26 6.26 13.98
C ALA A 217 24.08 7.02 15.29
N VAL A 218 22.89 6.91 15.91
CA VAL A 218 22.55 7.58 17.17
C VAL A 218 22.84 6.70 18.38
N SER A 219 22.84 7.32 19.56
CA SER A 219 23.01 6.64 20.84
C SER A 219 21.84 5.70 21.20
N ASP A 220 22.15 4.68 22.02
CA ASP A 220 21.22 3.62 22.40
C ASP A 220 19.99 4.11 23.20
N ASP A 221 20.05 5.29 23.82
CA ASP A 221 18.87 5.89 24.48
C ASP A 221 17.83 6.42 23.48
N LEU A 222 18.24 6.68 22.23
CA LEU A 222 17.34 7.04 21.13
C LEU A 222 16.89 5.83 20.32
N ALA A 223 17.82 4.92 20.00
CA ALA A 223 17.51 3.72 19.23
C ALA A 223 18.44 2.57 19.59
N TRP A 224 17.84 1.44 19.96
CA TRP A 224 18.57 0.21 20.28
C TRP A 224 17.90 -1.01 19.63
N LYS A 225 18.69 -2.07 19.42
CA LYS A 225 18.19 -3.33 18.87
C LYS A 225 17.62 -4.21 19.99
N VAL A 226 16.45 -4.79 19.74
CA VAL A 226 15.83 -5.82 20.57
C VAL A 226 15.80 -7.16 19.83
N PRO A 227 15.62 -8.31 20.51
CA PRO A 227 15.45 -9.61 19.87
C PRO A 227 14.32 -9.61 18.83
N ASN A 228 14.47 -10.37 17.75
CA ASN A 228 13.49 -10.41 16.64
C ASN A 228 12.10 -10.91 17.04
N ASP A 229 11.99 -11.67 18.13
CA ASP A 229 10.72 -12.18 18.67
C ASP A 229 10.00 -11.17 19.58
N SER A 230 10.60 -10.01 19.88
CA SER A 230 10.02 -8.98 20.75
C SER A 230 8.65 -8.49 20.27
N PHE A 231 8.40 -8.45 18.95
CA PHE A 231 7.09 -8.09 18.41
C PHE A 231 6.00 -9.07 18.87
N ASN A 232 6.25 -10.38 18.77
CA ASN A 232 5.29 -11.40 19.21
C ASN A 232 5.06 -11.33 20.71
N GLN A 233 6.11 -11.09 21.49
CA GLN A 233 5.99 -10.91 22.94
C GLN A 233 5.13 -9.68 23.26
N LEU A 234 5.40 -8.54 22.62
CA LEU A 234 4.67 -7.29 22.82
C LEU A 234 3.18 -7.41 22.47
N ILE A 235 2.83 -8.03 21.33
CA ILE A 235 1.43 -8.24 20.93
C ILE A 235 0.70 -9.14 21.94
N ASN A 236 1.34 -10.21 22.40
CA ASN A 236 0.74 -11.10 23.40
C ASN A 236 0.55 -10.39 24.76
N THR A 237 1.45 -9.50 25.15
CA THR A 237 1.30 -8.69 26.36
C THR A 237 0.19 -7.66 26.21
N ALA A 238 0.17 -6.90 25.12
CA ALA A 238 -0.90 -5.94 24.83
C ALA A 238 -2.28 -6.62 24.82
N PHE A 239 -2.38 -7.84 24.24
CA PHE A 239 -3.58 -8.65 24.29
C PHE A 239 -3.99 -9.05 25.71
N LYS A 240 -3.04 -9.47 26.56
CA LYS A 240 -3.36 -9.85 27.95
C LYS A 240 -3.81 -8.64 28.78
N ASP A 241 -3.14 -7.51 28.58
CA ASP A 241 -3.35 -6.30 29.38
C ASP A 241 -4.51 -5.44 28.85
N GLN A 242 -5.02 -5.75 27.65
CA GLN A 242 -6.09 -5.00 26.97
C GLN A 242 -5.75 -3.52 26.78
N ASN A 243 -4.47 -3.23 26.53
CA ASN A 243 -3.99 -1.87 26.27
C ASN A 243 -4.21 -1.49 24.80
N GLU A 244 -4.63 -0.24 24.57
CA GLU A 244 -4.73 0.26 23.21
C GLU A 244 -3.34 0.46 22.59
N ILE A 245 -3.09 -0.12 21.41
CA ILE A 245 -1.83 0.00 20.65
C ILE A 245 -2.10 0.45 19.22
N MET A 246 -1.05 0.96 18.55
CA MET A 246 -1.11 1.34 17.14
C MET A 246 -0.16 0.47 16.32
N ILE A 247 -0.65 -0.09 15.22
CA ILE A 247 0.15 -0.90 14.29
C ILE A 247 0.19 -0.20 12.94
N PHE A 248 1.40 0.11 12.48
CA PHE A 248 1.65 0.75 11.20
C PHE A 248 2.22 -0.25 10.19
N VAL A 249 1.54 -0.42 9.07
CA VAL A 249 2.01 -1.24 7.95
C VAL A 249 1.96 -0.39 6.69
N GLY A 250 3.08 -0.30 5.98
CA GLY A 250 3.14 0.51 4.77
C GLY A 250 4.08 -0.03 3.72
N ASN A 251 3.94 0.57 2.54
CA ASN A 251 4.81 0.48 1.39
C ASN A 251 5.23 1.90 0.95
N ARG A 252 5.77 2.05 -0.25
CA ARG A 252 6.28 3.34 -0.73
C ARG A 252 5.20 4.43 -0.88
N GLY A 253 3.95 4.06 -1.17
CA GLY A 253 2.88 5.00 -1.49
C GLY A 253 1.74 5.06 -0.46
N CYS A 254 1.64 4.10 0.45
CA CYS A 254 0.55 4.03 1.43
C CYS A 254 1.03 3.43 2.76
N VAL A 255 0.57 4.01 3.87
CA VAL A 255 0.69 3.46 5.22
C VAL A 255 -0.71 3.32 5.79
N ALA A 256 -1.08 2.10 6.17
CA ALA A 256 -2.26 1.84 6.96
C ALA A 256 -1.89 1.82 8.44
N ASN A 257 -2.72 2.48 9.25
CA ASN A 257 -2.66 2.48 10.68
C ASN A 257 -3.92 1.80 11.23
N PHE A 258 -3.74 1.05 12.31
CA PHE A 258 -4.83 0.46 13.05
C PHE A 258 -4.60 0.60 14.54
N HIS A 259 -5.70 0.88 15.23
CA HIS A 259 -5.76 0.96 16.68
C HIS A 259 -6.36 -0.34 17.20
N TRP A 260 -5.58 -1.10 17.96
CA TRP A 260 -6.03 -2.32 18.64
C TRP A 260 -6.28 -2.04 20.11
#